data_AF-A0A1G1E0Z4-F1
#
_entry.id   AF-A0A1G1E0Z4-F1
#
_cell.length_a   1.000
_cell.length_b   1.000
_cell.length_c   1.000
_cell.angle_alpha   90.00
_cell.angle_beta   90.00
_cell.angle_gamma   90.00
#
_symmetry.space_group_name_H-M   'P 1'
#
loop_
_entity.id
_entity.type
_entity.pdbx_description
1 polymer ?
#
loop_
_entity_poly.entity_id
_entity_poly.type
_entity_poly.pdbx_seq_one_letter_code
_entity_poly.pdbx_strand_id
1 'polypeptide(L)'
;MGKEEKVILTVQMTSLILFYLFGAGVITFVLSVVYRSWMNNDAWVHAIVIAAIIIPVFLILTFVVTVIFVVTIKEGREVEKEVRL
;
A
#
# COMPACT_ATOMS: atom_id res chain seq x y z
N MET A 1 -0.12 16.52 22.66
CA MET A 1 0.06 15.11 22.31
C MET A 1 0.60 14.33 23.49
N GLY A 2 -0.22 13.43 24.02
CA GLY A 2 0.21 12.44 24.99
C GLY A 2 1.29 11.53 24.40
N LYS A 3 2.11 10.92 25.24
CA LYS A 3 3.19 10.00 24.80
C LYS A 3 2.63 8.83 23.98
N GLU A 4 1.44 8.36 24.33
CA GLU A 4 0.71 7.27 23.67
C GLU A 4 0.27 7.62 22.24
N GLU A 5 -0.23 8.84 22.07
CA GLU A 5 -0.70 9.36 20.78
C GLU A 5 0.44 9.47 19.76
N LYS A 6 1.64 9.87 20.20
CA LYS A 6 2.84 9.88 19.36
C LYS A 6 3.24 8.47 18.92
N VAL A 7 3.11 7.49 19.79
CA VAL A 7 3.44 6.08 19.48
C VAL A 7 2.45 5.53 18.46
N ILE A 8 1.16 5.74 18.65
CA ILE A 8 0.12 5.28 17.71
C ILE A 8 0.33 5.87 16.31
N LEU A 9 0.58 7.19 16.23
CA LEU A 9 0.86 7.87 14.96
C LEU A 9 2.13 7.33 14.28
N THR A 10 3.18 7.06 15.07
CA THR A 10 4.44 6.49 14.56
C THR A 10 4.25 5.08 14.04
N VAL A 11 3.50 4.23 14.76
CA VAL A 11 3.17 2.87 14.34
C VAL A 11 2.33 2.89 13.06
N GLN A 12 1.32 3.76 13.00
CA GLN A 12 0.50 3.93 11.80
C GLN A 12 1.34 4.34 10.58
N MET A 13 2.18 5.37 10.71
CA MET A 13 3.05 5.81 9.61
C MET A 13 4.04 4.74 9.18
N THR A 14 4.65 4.02 10.14
CA THR A 14 5.58 2.92 9.85
C THR A 14 4.87 1.78 9.11
N SER A 15 3.66 1.41 9.55
CA SER A 15 2.86 0.37 8.89
C SER A 15 2.47 0.76 7.47
N LEU A 16 2.14 2.03 7.22
CA LEU A 16 1.82 2.53 5.88
C LEU A 16 3.05 2.50 4.96
N ILE A 17 4.24 2.85 5.48
CA ILE A 17 5.50 2.75 4.73
C ILE A 17 5.80 1.29 4.37
N LEU A 18 5.68 0.36 5.33
CA LEU A 18 5.87 -1.06 5.08
C LEU A 18 4.88 -1.59 4.05
N PHE A 19 3.63 -1.13 4.10
CA PHE A 19 2.61 -1.47 3.13
C PHE A 19 2.97 -0.99 1.71
N TYR A 20 3.48 0.24 1.56
CA TYR A 20 3.96 0.74 0.27
C TYR A 20 5.16 -0.04 -0.25
N LEU A 21 6.11 -0.38 0.61
CA LEU A 21 7.24 -1.23 0.24
C LEU A 21 6.79 -2.61 -0.22
N PHE A 22 5.79 -3.19 0.44
CA PHE A 22 5.18 -4.45 0.03
C PHE A 22 4.51 -4.34 -1.35
N GLY A 23 3.68 -3.31 -1.57
CA GLY A 23 3.05 -3.06 -2.86
C GLY A 23 4.06 -2.88 -4.00
N ALA A 24 5.11 -2.08 -3.77
CA ALA A 24 6.21 -1.91 -4.72
C ALA A 24 6.98 -3.21 -4.99
N GLY A 25 7.19 -4.03 -3.95
CA GLY A 25 7.81 -5.35 -4.06
C GLY A 25 7.00 -6.29 -4.94
N VAL A 26 5.67 -6.33 -4.77
CA VAL A 26 4.79 -7.14 -5.62
C VAL A 26 4.82 -6.68 -7.08
N ILE A 27 4.75 -5.37 -7.34
CA ILE A 27 4.83 -4.83 -8.70
C ILE A 27 6.17 -5.19 -9.34
N THR A 28 7.27 -5.02 -8.60
CA THR A 28 8.63 -5.36 -9.08
C THR A 28 8.74 -6.85 -9.40
N PHE A 29 8.20 -7.72 -8.53
CA PHE A 29 8.17 -9.16 -8.76
C PHE A 29 7.41 -9.53 -10.03
N VAL A 30 6.21 -8.97 -10.22
CA VAL A 30 5.39 -9.20 -11.42
C VAL A 30 6.12 -8.75 -12.68
N LEU A 31 6.73 -7.56 -12.67
CA LEU A 31 7.52 -7.07 -13.80
C LEU A 31 8.74 -7.95 -14.08
N SER A 32 9.39 -8.48 -13.04
CA SER A 32 10.51 -9.42 -13.19
C SER A 32 10.08 -10.72 -13.86
N VAL A 33 8.90 -11.26 -13.50
CA VAL A 33 8.32 -12.43 -14.16
C VAL A 33 8.05 -12.16 -15.64
N VAL A 34 7.42 -11.02 -15.97
CA VAL A 34 7.16 -10.61 -17.36
C VAL A 34 8.47 -10.49 -18.14
N TYR A 35 9.47 -9.82 -17.58
CA TYR A 35 10.78 -9.64 -18.20
C TYR A 35 11.46 -10.99 -18.47
N ARG A 36 11.43 -11.90 -17.50
CA ARG A 36 12.02 -13.23 -17.63
C ARG A 36 11.31 -14.09 -18.67
N SER A 37 9.98 -14.07 -18.69
CA SER A 37 9.16 -14.74 -19.69
C SER A 37 9.44 -14.20 -21.11
N TRP A 38 9.59 -12.89 -21.24
CA TRP A 38 9.94 -12.27 -22.52
C TRP A 38 11.34 -12.66 -22.98
N MET A 39 12.34 -12.61 -22.11
CA MET A 39 13.72 -12.98 -22.45
C MET A 39 13.87 -14.45 -22.87
N ASN A 40 13.08 -15.34 -22.27
CA ASN A 40 13.09 -16.76 -22.58
C ASN A 40 12.17 -17.14 -23.76
N ASN A 41 11.49 -16.17 -24.39
CA ASN A 41 10.44 -16.40 -25.40
C ASN A 41 9.36 -17.39 -24.95
N ASP A 42 9.09 -17.45 -23.63
CA ASP A 42 8.19 -18.42 -23.02
C ASP A 42 6.99 -17.71 -22.39
N ALA A 43 5.80 -18.07 -22.87
CA ALA A 43 4.50 -17.62 -22.37
C ALA A 43 4.39 -16.10 -22.03
N TRP A 44 5.17 -15.24 -22.69
CA TRP A 44 5.27 -13.83 -22.36
C TRP A 44 3.94 -13.07 -22.46
N VAL A 45 3.08 -13.48 -23.41
CA VAL A 45 1.72 -12.94 -23.54
C VAL A 45 0.88 -13.23 -22.29
N HIS A 46 0.95 -14.45 -21.75
CA HIS A 46 0.23 -14.84 -20.54
C HIS A 46 0.78 -14.10 -19.32
N ALA A 47 2.11 -13.93 -19.23
CA ALA A 47 2.73 -13.15 -18.17
C ALA A 47 2.26 -11.68 -18.18
N ILE A 48 2.14 -11.06 -19.35
CA ILE A 48 1.62 -9.68 -19.48
C ILE A 48 0.16 -9.60 -19.04
N VAL A 49 -0.69 -10.57 -19.42
CA VAL A 49 -2.10 -10.59 -18.99
C VAL A 49 -2.21 -10.71 -17.48
N ILE A 50 -1.41 -11.59 -16.86
CA ILE A 50 -1.36 -11.73 -15.40
C ILE A 50 -0.91 -10.40 -14.76
N ALA A 51 0.12 -9.75 -15.31
CA ALA A 51 0.60 -8.46 -14.81
C ALA A 51 -0.46 -7.36 -14.91
N ALA A 52 -1.22 -7.32 -16.01
CA ALA A 52 -2.29 -6.37 -16.25
C ALA A 52 -3.46 -6.53 -15.27
N ILE A 53 -3.60 -7.68 -14.59
CA ILE A 53 -4.59 -7.91 -13.54
C ILE A 53 -4.01 -7.59 -12.17
N ILE A 54 -2.82 -8.13 -11.86
CA ILE A 54 -2.23 -8.01 -10.53
C ILE A 54 -1.86 -6.56 -10.20
N ILE A 55 -1.25 -5.83 -11.14
CA ILE A 55 -0.78 -4.46 -10.88
C ILE A 55 -1.96 -3.53 -10.50
N PRO A 56 -3.07 -3.46 -11.27
CA PRO A 56 -4.22 -2.65 -10.87
C PRO A 56 -4.84 -3.06 -9.55
N VAL A 57 -4.94 -4.36 -9.25
CA VAL A 57 -5.48 -4.85 -7.96
C VAL A 57 -4.65 -4.30 -6.79
N PHE A 58 -3.33 -4.37 -6.89
CA PHE A 58 -2.45 -3.84 -5.85
C PHE A 58 -2.47 -2.31 -5.77
N LEU A 59 -2.63 -1.61 -6.89
CA LEU A 59 -2.80 -0.16 -6.89
C LEU A 59 -4.11 0.26 -6.21
N ILE A 60 -5.23 -0.42 -6.51
CA ILE A 60 -6.52 -0.17 -5.86
C ILE A 60 -6.43 -0.47 -4.36
N LEU A 61 -5.86 -1.62 -4.00
CA LEU A 61 -5.67 -1.99 -2.60
C LEU A 61 -4.83 -0.92 -1.86
N THR A 62 -3.77 -0.45 -2.50
CA THR A 62 -2.92 0.60 -1.94
C THR A 62 -3.70 1.89 -1.75
N PHE A 63 -4.48 2.30 -2.74
CA PHE A 63 -5.32 3.48 -2.64
C PHE A 63 -6.34 3.38 -1.50
N VAL A 64 -7.06 2.25 -1.40
CA VAL A 64 -8.06 2.02 -0.35
C VAL A 64 -7.43 2.07 1.04
N VAL A 65 -6.29 1.39 1.23
CA VAL A 65 -5.57 1.41 2.51
C VAL A 65 -5.12 2.83 2.85
N THR A 66 -4.57 3.59 1.90
CA THR A 66 -4.19 4.99 2.12
C THR A 66 -5.39 5.84 2.54
N VAL A 67 -6.55 5.70 1.89
CA VAL A 67 -7.76 6.46 2.25
C VAL A 67 -8.21 6.12 3.67
N ILE A 68 -8.27 4.83 4.02
CA ILE A 68 -8.64 4.40 5.37
C ILE A 68 -7.69 5.01 6.41
N PHE A 69 -6.38 4.94 6.18
CA PHE A 69 -5.40 5.55 7.08
C PHE A 69 -5.60 7.07 7.25
N VAL A 70 -5.83 7.79 6.15
CA VAL A 70 -6.08 9.24 6.18
C VAL A 70 -7.35 9.57 6.95
N VAL A 71 -8.44 8.82 6.73
CA VAL A 71 -9.72 9.00 7.43
C VAL A 71 -9.55 8.73 8.92
N THR A 72 -8.94 7.59 9.29
CA THR A 72 -8.70 7.23 10.69
C THR A 72 -7.85 8.26 11.43
N ILE A 73 -6.83 8.83 10.78
CA ILE A 73 -6.00 9.90 11.38
C ILE A 73 -6.82 11.19 11.55
N LYS A 74 -7.69 11.52 10.58
CA LYS A 74 -8.56 12.71 10.67
C LYS A 74 -9.58 12.57 11.78
N GLU A 75 -10.31 11.46 11.84
CA GLU A 75 -11.32 11.19 12.86
C GLU A 75 -10.69 11.16 14.26
N GLY A 76 -9.53 10.48 14.42
CA GLY A 76 -8.82 10.45 15.70
C GLY A 76 -8.44 11.84 16.22
N ARG A 77 -8.09 12.78 15.32
CA ARG A 77 -7.79 14.17 15.68
C ARG A 77 -9.02 15.03 15.96
N GLU A 78 -10.17 14.74 15.34
CA GLU A 78 -11.41 15.48 15.56
C GLU A 78 -11.98 15.15 16.93
N VAL A 79 -11.99 13.87 17.32
CA VAL A 79 -12.39 13.44 18.67
C VAL A 79 -11.51 14.06 19.76
N GLU A 80 -10.18 14.15 19.55
CA GLU A 80 -9.28 14.77 20.54
C GLU A 80 -9.60 16.26 20.79
N LYS A 81 -10.06 16.98 19.77
CA LYS A 81 -10.43 18.39 19.90
C LYS A 81 -11.73 18.61 20.67
N GLU A 82 -12.71 17.72 20.50
CA GLU A 82 -13.97 17.79 21.24
C GLU A 82 -13.80 17.47 22.72
N VAL A 83 -12.91 16.53 23.08
CA VAL A 83 -12.66 16.15 24.48
C VAL A 83 -11.85 17.20 25.26
N ARG A 84 -11.12 18.08 24.57
CA ARG A 84 -10.29 19.14 25.19
C ARG A 84 -11.02 20.50 25.35
N LEU A 85 -12.26 20.61 24.87
CA LEU A 85 -13.14 21.77 25.05
C LEU A 85 -14.12 21.51 26.20
#